data_AF-Q0FVN7-F1
#
_entry.id   AF-Q0FVN7-F1
#
_cell.length_a   1.000
_cell.length_b   1.000
_cell.length_c   1.000
_cell.angle_alpha   90.00
_cell.angle_beta   90.00
_cell.angle_gamma   90.00
#
_symmetry.space_group_name_H-M   'P 1'
#
loop_
_entity.id
_entity.type
_entity.pdbx_description
1 polymer ?
#
loop_
_entity_poly.entity_id
_entity_poly.type
_entity_poly.pdbx_seq_one_letter_code
_entity_poly.pdbx_strand_id
1 'polypeptide(L)'
;MSTLALLARNRLALAGLIVMGLVVLLALVTPLLPLPDPDVTDTGNRFLPPFSEGALLGTDHLGRDQLSRLLWGTRLSLAVGFAAATIAAVLGAAVGIIAGYYGGRVDNLIMRGVDMLMAFPYILLALAIVAALGPGLLNALIAVAAVNIPFFARNIRGITVGIANREFIDAARLAGMNDARIILSEVLPNVIPVIVIAMSTTVGWMILETAGLSFLGLGSQPPQADLGSMLGEARAALITSPHTSVVPGAMILIIVMAINLLGDGVRDALDPRLRSGALTRPMAATLVRREDPAPEPQGDDVLSLCDLQTQFHVKHRVYRAVGGVSLGVKPGECLGIIGESGSGKSVTALSVMGLVASPPGVITGGAVHYKGEDLVGAPYGRLRDLRGREVAYIFQDPLATLHPLYKVGDQLVEAIRVHHALSDSEARARALGLLRDVRIPNAESRLDSFPHELSGGMRQRVGIAMALANDPEVIIADEPTTALDVTVQAQILSLLDTLRREKGLAIVFITHDFGVVAQLCDRVAVMYAGRIVEEGPTRALLEAPAHPYTRRLIACVPELGEGKRRLHAIPGLPPAVNDLPSGCAFAPRCDKAQPACRQGEIALDAYGPRRLRCLYPETELEGTA
;
A
#
# COMPACT_ATOMS: atom_id res chain seq x y z
N MET A 1 3.50 2.96 19.38
CA MET A 1 3.68 1.51 19.62
C MET A 1 5.17 1.23 19.72
N SER A 2 5.64 0.51 20.73
CA SER A 2 7.06 0.13 20.82
C SER A 2 7.41 -0.80 19.65
N THR A 3 8.66 -0.76 19.18
CA THR A 3 9.19 -1.66 18.13
C THR A 3 8.99 -3.14 18.48
N LEU A 4 9.10 -3.47 19.76
CA LEU A 4 8.79 -4.79 20.33
C LEU A 4 7.34 -5.23 20.10
N ALA A 5 6.36 -4.32 20.21
CA ALA A 5 4.95 -4.66 19.98
C ALA A 5 4.64 -4.90 18.49
N LEU A 6 5.40 -4.29 17.58
CA LEU A 6 5.29 -4.56 16.13
C LEU A 6 5.92 -5.91 15.77
N LEU A 7 7.11 -6.21 16.31
CA LEU A 7 7.76 -7.51 16.17
C LEU A 7 6.90 -8.65 16.73
N ALA A 8 6.26 -8.46 17.88
CA ALA A 8 5.40 -9.47 18.52
C ALA A 8 4.12 -9.80 17.73
N ARG A 9 3.73 -8.99 16.73
CA ARG A 9 2.61 -9.34 15.81
C ARG A 9 3.00 -10.48 14.87
N ASN A 10 4.27 -10.62 14.52
CA ASN A 10 4.77 -11.69 13.69
C ASN A 10 5.29 -12.83 14.57
N ARG A 11 4.51 -13.91 14.68
CA ARG A 11 4.82 -15.07 15.55
C ARG A 11 6.15 -15.75 15.17
N LEU A 12 6.49 -15.76 13.88
CA LEU A 12 7.72 -16.38 13.38
C LEU A 12 8.95 -15.54 13.76
N ALA A 13 8.84 -14.20 13.62
CA ALA A 13 9.90 -13.29 14.06
C ALA A 13 10.13 -13.36 15.57
N LEU A 14 9.06 -13.49 16.36
CA LEU A 14 9.16 -13.67 17.81
C LEU A 14 9.87 -15.00 18.17
N ALA A 15 9.54 -16.09 17.47
CA ALA A 15 10.22 -17.36 17.65
C ALA A 15 11.72 -17.25 17.31
N GLY A 16 12.07 -16.61 16.19
CA GLY A 16 13.45 -16.32 15.81
C GLY A 16 14.19 -15.48 16.86
N LEU A 17 13.54 -14.45 17.41
CA LEU A 17 14.08 -13.61 18.47
C LEU A 17 14.38 -14.41 19.74
N ILE A 18 13.46 -15.27 20.18
CA ILE A 18 13.63 -16.09 21.38
C ILE A 18 14.80 -17.07 21.18
N VAL A 19 14.81 -17.79 20.06
CA VAL A 19 15.89 -18.76 19.76
C VAL A 19 17.23 -18.06 19.67
N MET A 20 17.33 -16.95 18.93
CA MET A 20 18.57 -16.19 18.82
C MET A 20 19.01 -15.62 20.17
N GLY A 21 18.07 -15.12 20.97
CA GLY A 21 18.32 -14.64 22.32
C GLY A 21 18.91 -15.73 23.23
N LEU A 22 18.37 -16.95 23.16
CA LEU A 22 18.92 -18.10 23.89
C LEU A 22 20.33 -18.47 23.42
N VAL A 23 20.58 -18.48 22.11
CA VAL A 23 21.91 -18.79 21.56
C VAL A 23 22.94 -17.74 21.98
N VAL A 24 22.60 -16.45 21.88
CA VAL A 24 23.49 -15.36 22.31
C VAL A 24 23.74 -15.42 23.81
N LEU A 25 22.69 -15.66 24.62
CA LEU A 25 22.83 -15.83 26.07
C LEU A 25 23.76 -16.99 26.39
N LEU A 26 23.57 -18.13 25.74
CA LEU A 26 24.40 -19.31 25.93
C LEU A 26 25.87 -19.01 25.58
N ALA A 27 26.12 -18.37 24.42
CA ALA A 27 27.45 -17.98 23.97
C ALA A 27 28.16 -16.98 24.92
N LEU A 28 27.40 -16.07 25.56
CA LEU A 28 27.93 -15.12 26.53
C LEU A 28 28.23 -15.76 27.89
N VAL A 29 27.41 -16.73 28.31
CA VAL A 29 27.57 -17.43 29.60
C VAL A 29 28.58 -18.57 29.51
N THR A 30 28.92 -19.07 28.32
CA THR A 30 29.91 -20.16 28.11
C THR A 30 31.19 -20.04 28.96
N PRO A 31 31.87 -18.87 29.06
CA PRO A 31 33.10 -18.76 29.85
C PRO A 31 32.89 -18.92 31.37
N LEU A 32 31.65 -18.82 31.85
CA LEU A 32 31.27 -18.97 33.25
C LEU A 32 30.76 -20.38 33.58
N LEU A 33 30.46 -21.19 32.55
CA LEU A 33 29.99 -22.55 32.76
C LEU A 33 31.18 -23.46 33.14
N PRO A 34 30.99 -24.43 34.05
CA PRO A 34 32.03 -25.39 34.44
C PRO A 34 32.21 -26.46 33.35
N LEU A 35 32.57 -26.04 32.14
CA LEU A 35 32.80 -26.91 31.00
C LEU A 35 34.29 -27.26 30.89
N PRO A 36 34.65 -28.46 30.41
CA PRO A 36 36.02 -28.81 30.06
C PRO A 36 36.61 -27.80 29.06
N ASP A 37 37.91 -27.59 29.09
CA ASP A 37 38.59 -26.79 28.08
C ASP A 37 38.36 -27.40 26.68
N PRO A 38 37.83 -26.64 25.71
CA PRO A 38 37.46 -27.14 24.38
C PRO A 38 38.65 -27.70 23.58
N ASP A 39 39.88 -27.34 23.95
CA ASP A 39 41.10 -27.69 23.21
C ASP A 39 41.85 -28.89 23.82
N VAL A 40 41.45 -29.35 25.02
CA VAL A 40 42.12 -30.46 25.73
C VAL A 40 41.80 -31.80 25.07
N THR A 41 42.84 -32.51 24.65
CA THR A 41 42.72 -33.80 23.95
C THR A 41 42.78 -34.98 24.92
N ASP A 42 41.91 -35.97 24.71
CA ASP A 42 41.86 -37.23 25.46
C ASP A 42 41.68 -38.41 24.50
N THR A 43 42.79 -38.90 23.96
CA THR A 43 42.76 -39.94 22.92
C THR A 43 42.21 -41.29 23.40
N GLY A 44 42.08 -41.50 24.72
CA GLY A 44 41.45 -42.71 25.28
C GLY A 44 39.94 -42.73 25.12
N ASN A 45 39.31 -41.57 25.06
CA ASN A 45 37.85 -41.39 25.02
C ASN A 45 37.37 -40.83 23.67
N ARG A 46 37.87 -41.37 22.56
CA ARG A 46 37.49 -40.94 21.19
C ARG A 46 36.11 -41.45 20.80
N PHE A 47 35.35 -40.60 20.09
CA PHE A 47 34.04 -40.96 19.51
C PHE A 47 33.02 -41.55 20.50
N LEU A 48 33.05 -41.09 21.76
CA LEU A 48 32.04 -41.48 22.73
C LEU A 48 30.65 -41.04 22.22
N PRO A 49 29.64 -41.92 22.27
CA PRO A 49 28.30 -41.56 21.83
C PRO A 49 27.70 -40.46 22.73
N PRO A 50 26.70 -39.71 22.24
CA PRO A 50 25.92 -38.80 23.08
C PRO A 50 25.40 -39.49 24.34
N PHE A 51 25.28 -38.74 25.44
CA PHE A 51 24.87 -39.21 26.76
C PHE A 51 25.85 -40.16 27.47
N SER A 52 27.13 -40.18 27.07
CA SER A 52 28.18 -40.85 27.82
C SER A 52 28.55 -40.08 29.09
N GLU A 53 29.00 -40.76 30.15
CA GLU A 53 29.43 -40.11 31.39
C GLU A 53 30.55 -39.08 31.10
N GLY A 54 30.33 -37.82 31.48
CA GLY A 54 31.28 -36.73 31.22
C GLY A 54 31.24 -36.14 29.80
N ALA A 55 30.43 -36.68 28.87
CA ALA A 55 30.34 -36.21 27.48
C ALA A 55 28.88 -36.20 26.98
N LEU A 56 28.12 -35.15 27.33
CA LEU A 56 26.68 -35.05 27.05
C LEU A 56 26.35 -35.14 25.55
N LEU A 57 27.14 -34.46 24.71
CA LEU A 57 26.99 -34.48 23.24
C LEU A 57 27.99 -35.44 22.56
N GLY A 58 28.68 -36.27 23.33
CA GLY A 58 29.75 -37.16 22.86
C GLY A 58 31.10 -36.47 22.74
N THR A 59 32.08 -37.19 22.22
CA THR A 59 33.44 -36.69 21.99
C THR A 59 33.86 -36.79 20.53
N ASP A 60 34.83 -35.96 20.13
CA ASP A 60 35.34 -35.97 18.77
C ASP A 60 36.45 -37.01 18.52
N HIS A 61 37.05 -36.95 17.33
CA HIS A 61 38.15 -37.81 16.92
C HIS A 61 39.45 -37.62 17.72
N LEU A 62 39.57 -36.59 18.55
CA LEU A 62 40.67 -36.38 19.52
C LEU A 62 40.22 -36.57 20.97
N GLY A 63 38.96 -37.01 21.18
CA GLY A 63 38.34 -37.17 22.49
C GLY A 63 38.00 -35.86 23.20
N ARG A 64 37.94 -34.74 22.47
CA ARG A 64 37.50 -33.45 23.01
C ARG A 64 35.98 -33.45 23.20
N ASP A 65 35.50 -32.84 24.28
CA ASP A 65 34.07 -32.74 24.59
C ASP A 65 33.32 -31.89 23.54
N GLN A 66 32.33 -32.49 22.88
CA GLN A 66 31.58 -31.83 21.81
C GLN A 66 30.72 -30.67 22.33
N LEU A 67 30.22 -30.73 23.57
CA LEU A 67 29.41 -29.66 24.14
C LEU A 67 30.24 -28.39 24.35
N SER A 68 31.41 -28.51 24.98
CA SER A 68 32.33 -27.40 25.18
C SER A 68 32.75 -26.79 23.84
N ARG A 69 33.18 -27.61 22.87
CA ARG A 69 33.56 -27.13 21.54
C ARG A 69 32.41 -26.45 20.81
N LEU A 70 31.18 -26.98 20.91
CA LEU A 70 30.00 -26.39 20.29
C LEU A 70 29.74 -24.97 20.81
N LEU A 71 29.81 -24.75 22.12
CA LEU A 71 29.50 -23.46 22.72
C LEU A 71 30.58 -22.41 22.48
N TRP A 72 31.86 -22.82 22.57
CA TRP A 72 33.00 -21.95 22.23
C TRP A 72 33.03 -21.64 20.73
N GLY A 73 32.78 -22.64 19.88
CA GLY A 73 32.68 -22.49 18.44
C GLY A 73 31.52 -21.58 18.03
N THR A 74 30.35 -21.73 18.66
CA THR A 74 29.18 -20.86 18.41
C THR A 74 29.50 -19.39 18.69
N ARG A 75 30.19 -19.11 19.79
CA ARG A 75 30.61 -17.74 20.12
C ARG A 75 31.53 -17.17 19.04
N LEU A 76 32.49 -17.96 18.58
CA LEU A 76 33.44 -17.54 17.55
C LEU A 76 32.76 -17.31 16.20
N SER A 77 31.95 -18.26 15.73
CA SER A 77 31.24 -18.16 14.44
C SER A 77 30.27 -16.97 14.41
N LEU A 78 29.55 -16.71 15.51
CA LEU A 78 28.69 -15.53 15.63
C LEU A 78 29.51 -14.24 15.58
N ALA A 79 30.58 -14.12 16.36
CA ALA A 79 31.41 -12.92 16.40
C ALA A 79 31.98 -12.59 15.01
N VAL A 80 32.48 -13.59 14.29
CA VAL A 80 33.06 -13.43 12.95
C VAL A 80 31.99 -13.06 11.92
N GLY A 81 30.85 -13.76 11.91
CA GLY A 81 29.75 -13.47 10.99
C GLY A 81 29.17 -12.06 11.16
N PHE A 82 28.93 -11.63 12.40
CA PHE A 82 28.45 -10.27 12.69
C PHE A 82 29.51 -9.19 12.36
N ALA A 83 30.79 -9.46 12.64
CA ALA A 83 31.86 -8.53 12.29
C ALA A 83 31.99 -8.37 10.77
N ALA A 84 31.97 -9.47 10.01
CA ALA A 84 32.00 -9.44 8.54
C ALA A 84 30.79 -8.67 7.98
N ALA A 85 29.58 -8.91 8.52
CA ALA A 85 28.37 -8.20 8.12
C ALA A 85 28.43 -6.71 8.38
N THR A 86 28.93 -6.32 9.55
CA THR A 86 29.07 -4.91 9.93
C THR A 86 30.06 -4.20 9.01
N ILE A 87 31.23 -4.81 8.75
CA ILE A 87 32.25 -4.24 7.86
C ILE A 87 31.71 -4.10 6.43
N ALA A 88 31.08 -5.15 5.90
CA ALA A 88 30.53 -5.12 4.54
C ALA A 88 29.38 -4.13 4.42
N ALA A 89 28.51 -4.04 5.43
CA ALA A 89 27.40 -3.09 5.44
C ALA A 89 27.90 -1.64 5.49
N VAL A 90 28.89 -1.33 6.33
CA VAL A 90 29.45 0.03 6.45
C VAL A 90 30.16 0.44 5.16
N LEU A 91 31.09 -0.39 4.67
CA LEU A 91 31.85 -0.08 3.46
C LEU A 91 30.96 -0.08 2.23
N GLY A 92 30.11 -1.08 2.08
CA GLY A 92 29.15 -1.17 0.97
C GLY A 92 28.14 -0.04 0.98
N ALA A 93 27.57 0.34 2.13
CA ALA A 93 26.68 1.48 2.20
C ALA A 93 27.38 2.79 1.84
N ALA A 94 28.62 3.00 2.28
CA ALA A 94 29.40 4.17 1.89
C ALA A 94 29.60 4.23 0.37
N VAL A 95 30.03 3.13 -0.26
CA VAL A 95 30.17 3.05 -1.72
C VAL A 95 28.83 3.30 -2.43
N GLY A 96 27.74 2.67 -1.96
CA GLY A 96 26.42 2.80 -2.55
C GLY A 96 25.83 4.20 -2.45
N ILE A 97 26.00 4.87 -1.29
CA ILE A 97 25.55 6.24 -1.06
C ILE A 97 26.33 7.19 -1.97
N ILE A 98 27.65 7.06 -2.04
CA ILE A 98 28.49 7.92 -2.89
C ILE A 98 28.10 7.75 -4.37
N ALA A 99 27.95 6.51 -4.84
CA ALA A 99 27.54 6.22 -6.21
C ALA A 99 26.15 6.81 -6.51
N GLY A 100 25.16 6.57 -5.64
CA GLY A 100 23.80 7.03 -5.84
C GLY A 100 23.60 8.55 -5.70
N TYR A 101 24.37 9.21 -4.83
CA TYR A 101 24.27 10.65 -4.61
C TYR A 101 24.90 11.47 -5.73
N TYR A 102 26.11 11.12 -6.17
CA TYR A 102 26.81 11.86 -7.22
C TYR A 102 26.32 11.52 -8.63
N GLY A 103 25.83 10.30 -8.86
CA GLY A 103 25.28 9.89 -10.15
C GLY A 103 26.29 9.96 -11.31
N GLY A 104 25.76 9.92 -12.54
CA GLY A 104 26.52 10.21 -13.76
C GLY A 104 27.76 9.32 -13.96
N ARG A 105 28.94 9.93 -14.07
CA ARG A 105 30.20 9.22 -14.32
C ARG A 105 30.71 8.46 -13.09
N VAL A 106 30.52 9.02 -11.89
CA VAL A 106 30.97 8.42 -10.63
C VAL A 106 30.23 7.12 -10.39
N ASP A 107 28.90 7.17 -10.52
CA ASP A 107 28.03 6.00 -10.42
C ASP A 107 28.42 4.91 -11.43
N ASN A 108 28.57 5.28 -12.71
CA ASN A 108 28.97 4.32 -13.74
C ASN A 108 30.34 3.67 -13.47
N LEU A 109 31.33 4.42 -12.99
CA LEU A 109 32.66 3.87 -12.71
C LEU A 109 32.62 2.89 -11.53
N ILE A 110 31.97 3.30 -10.43
CA ILE A 110 31.84 2.47 -9.22
C ILE A 110 31.04 1.20 -9.54
N MET A 111 29.89 1.36 -10.19
CA MET A 111 29.01 0.23 -10.48
C MET A 111 29.62 -0.76 -11.46
N ARG A 112 30.44 -0.32 -12.43
CA ARG A 112 31.21 -1.26 -13.27
C ARG A 112 32.17 -2.13 -12.45
N GLY A 113 32.85 -1.55 -11.46
CA GLY A 113 33.71 -2.32 -10.55
C GLY A 113 32.91 -3.32 -9.70
N VAL A 114 31.79 -2.86 -9.13
CA VAL A 114 30.84 -3.71 -8.37
C VAL A 114 30.31 -4.84 -9.22
N ASP A 115 29.86 -4.55 -10.45
CA ASP A 115 29.28 -5.52 -11.37
C ASP A 115 30.34 -6.54 -11.84
N MET A 116 31.57 -6.10 -12.08
CA MET A 116 32.70 -6.99 -12.39
C MET A 116 32.99 -7.96 -11.24
N LEU A 117 33.00 -7.48 -9.99
CA LEU A 117 33.22 -8.32 -8.82
C LEU A 117 32.11 -9.36 -8.65
N MET A 118 30.86 -8.95 -8.89
CA MET A 118 29.68 -9.81 -8.76
C MET A 118 29.49 -10.78 -9.93
N ALA A 119 30.25 -10.63 -11.02
CA ALA A 119 30.28 -11.61 -12.10
C ALA A 119 30.99 -12.92 -11.68
N PHE A 120 31.84 -12.86 -10.65
CA PHE A 120 32.50 -14.04 -10.10
C PHE A 120 31.58 -14.73 -9.06
N PRO A 121 31.53 -16.07 -9.05
CA PRO A 121 30.87 -16.80 -7.97
C PRO A 121 31.51 -16.43 -6.62
N TYR A 122 30.69 -15.93 -5.69
CA TYR A 122 31.16 -15.33 -4.43
C TYR A 122 32.05 -16.28 -3.61
N ILE A 123 31.70 -17.57 -3.53
CA ILE A 123 32.51 -18.55 -2.79
C ILE A 123 33.88 -18.77 -3.43
N LEU A 124 33.98 -18.78 -4.76
CA LEU A 124 35.26 -18.93 -5.46
C LEU A 124 36.15 -17.71 -5.25
N LEU A 125 35.54 -16.52 -5.25
CA LEU A 125 36.26 -15.29 -4.97
C LEU A 125 36.75 -15.26 -3.51
N ALA A 126 35.91 -15.66 -2.55
CA ALA A 126 36.31 -15.78 -1.15
C ALA A 126 37.48 -16.77 -0.97
N LEU A 127 37.39 -17.94 -1.61
CA LEU A 127 38.47 -18.93 -1.61
C LEU A 127 39.77 -18.39 -2.22
N ALA A 128 39.69 -17.67 -3.33
CA ALA A 128 40.87 -17.06 -3.96
C ALA A 128 41.52 -16.01 -3.05
N ILE A 129 40.72 -15.19 -2.36
CA ILE A 129 41.22 -14.20 -1.41
C ILE A 129 41.92 -14.88 -0.23
N VAL A 130 41.29 -15.91 0.38
CA VAL A 130 41.92 -16.63 1.50
C VAL A 130 43.15 -17.42 1.04
N ALA A 131 43.14 -18.03 -0.14
CA ALA A 131 44.30 -18.71 -0.69
C ALA A 131 45.49 -17.74 -0.89
N ALA A 132 45.23 -16.48 -1.24
CA ALA A 132 46.26 -15.46 -1.37
C ALA A 132 46.74 -14.91 -0.02
N LEU A 133 45.85 -14.72 0.95
CA LEU A 133 46.18 -14.19 2.28
C LEU A 133 46.72 -15.25 3.26
N GLY A 134 46.52 -16.52 2.95
CA GLY A 134 46.79 -17.66 3.83
C GLY A 134 45.59 -18.03 4.71
N PRO A 135 45.53 -19.29 5.20
CA PRO A 135 44.45 -19.74 6.06
C PRO A 135 44.46 -19.03 7.41
N GLY A 136 43.28 -18.74 7.94
CA GLY A 136 43.15 -18.10 9.24
C GLY A 136 41.82 -17.35 9.40
N LEU A 137 41.39 -17.19 10.66
CA LEU A 137 40.11 -16.60 10.98
C LEU A 137 39.96 -15.16 10.48
N LEU A 138 40.99 -14.33 10.67
CA LEU A 138 40.98 -12.93 10.24
C LEU A 138 40.93 -12.81 8.71
N ASN A 139 41.69 -13.66 8.01
CA ASN A 139 41.73 -13.67 6.55
C ASN A 139 40.40 -14.15 5.95
N ALA A 140 39.78 -15.17 6.55
CA ALA A 140 38.44 -15.63 6.18
C ALA A 140 37.38 -14.53 6.39
N LEU A 141 37.45 -13.80 7.52
CA LEU A 141 36.59 -12.65 7.78
C LEU A 141 36.76 -11.56 6.71
N ILE A 142 38.00 -11.19 6.39
CA ILE A 142 38.30 -10.19 5.35
C ILE A 142 37.76 -10.63 3.99
N ALA A 143 37.95 -11.89 3.62
CA ALA A 143 37.46 -12.44 2.37
C ALA A 143 35.92 -12.38 2.27
N VAL A 144 35.22 -12.85 3.31
CA VAL A 144 33.76 -12.83 3.36
C VAL A 144 33.21 -11.41 3.34
N ALA A 145 33.81 -10.49 4.10
CA ALA A 145 33.40 -9.09 4.09
C ALA A 145 33.60 -8.45 2.71
N ALA A 146 34.78 -8.63 2.09
CA ALA A 146 35.11 -8.05 0.80
C ALA A 146 34.18 -8.51 -0.33
N VAL A 147 33.85 -9.80 -0.36
CA VAL A 147 32.96 -10.40 -1.36
C VAL A 147 31.52 -9.89 -1.23
N ASN A 148 31.11 -9.48 -0.03
CA ASN A 148 29.75 -9.02 0.24
C ASN A 148 29.55 -7.49 0.11
N ILE A 149 30.63 -6.69 0.16
CA ILE A 149 30.57 -5.23 -0.08
C ILE A 149 29.77 -4.86 -1.35
N PRO A 150 29.98 -5.51 -2.52
CA PRO A 150 29.22 -5.24 -3.74
C PRO A 150 27.70 -5.34 -3.60
N PHE A 151 27.20 -6.32 -2.83
CA PHE A 151 25.76 -6.53 -2.64
C PHE A 151 25.13 -5.39 -1.84
N PHE A 152 25.80 -4.95 -0.76
CA PHE A 152 25.39 -3.77 -0.01
C PHE A 152 25.47 -2.50 -0.86
N ALA A 153 26.57 -2.30 -1.60
CA ALA A 153 26.74 -1.14 -2.47
C ALA A 153 25.61 -1.02 -3.49
N ARG A 154 25.25 -2.11 -4.16
CA ARG A 154 24.16 -2.12 -5.15
C ARG A 154 22.79 -1.83 -4.53
N ASN A 155 22.45 -2.49 -3.42
CA ASN A 155 21.15 -2.31 -2.76
C ASN A 155 20.99 -0.87 -2.24
N ILE A 156 22.03 -0.33 -1.61
CA ILE A 156 22.01 1.02 -1.05
C ILE A 156 22.02 2.10 -2.13
N ARG A 157 22.75 1.90 -3.24
CA ARG A 157 22.73 2.80 -4.40
C ARG A 157 21.32 2.93 -4.98
N GLY A 158 20.59 1.83 -5.15
CA GLY A 158 19.22 1.86 -5.70
C GLY A 158 18.25 2.76 -4.93
N ILE A 159 18.33 2.75 -3.60
CA ILE A 159 17.51 3.62 -2.74
C ILE A 159 18.04 5.06 -2.73
N THR A 160 19.37 5.23 -2.69
CA THR A 160 20.00 6.55 -2.66
C THR A 160 19.65 7.38 -3.90
N VAL A 161 19.63 6.77 -5.10
CA VAL A 161 19.20 7.46 -6.34
C VAL A 161 17.77 7.99 -6.25
N GLY A 162 16.87 7.25 -5.60
CA GLY A 162 15.48 7.66 -5.39
C GLY A 162 15.29 8.76 -4.34
N ILE A 163 16.28 8.97 -3.46
CA ILE A 163 16.27 10.02 -2.44
C ILE A 163 16.98 11.28 -2.95
N ALA A 164 18.11 11.12 -3.65
CA ALA A 164 18.97 12.21 -4.10
C ALA A 164 18.26 13.22 -5.04
N ASN A 165 17.16 12.81 -5.67
CA ASN A 165 16.34 13.62 -6.58
C ASN A 165 15.03 14.13 -5.94
N ARG A 166 14.94 14.21 -4.61
CA ARG A 166 13.75 14.73 -3.91
C ARG A 166 13.89 16.21 -3.57
N GLU A 167 12.75 16.89 -3.56
CA GLU A 167 12.66 18.35 -3.33
C GLU A 167 13.34 18.83 -2.04
N PHE A 168 13.37 18.02 -0.97
CA PHE A 168 14.04 18.41 0.28
C PHE A 168 15.58 18.39 0.18
N ILE A 169 16.14 17.56 -0.71
CA ILE A 169 17.59 17.56 -1.00
C ILE A 169 17.95 18.81 -1.80
N ASP A 170 17.11 19.20 -2.76
CA ASP A 170 17.30 20.43 -3.52
C ASP A 170 17.18 21.67 -2.62
N ALA A 171 16.24 21.67 -1.67
CA ALA A 171 16.13 22.70 -0.65
C ALA A 171 17.39 22.80 0.23
N ALA A 172 17.98 21.66 0.64
CA ALA A 172 19.22 21.63 1.39
C ALA A 172 20.42 22.19 0.61
N ARG A 173 20.51 21.89 -0.71
CA ARG A 173 21.51 22.49 -1.61
C ARG A 173 21.34 24.00 -1.74
N LEU A 174 20.11 24.47 -1.93
CA LEU A 174 19.78 25.90 -2.03
C LEU A 174 20.04 26.65 -0.72
N ALA A 175 19.94 25.97 0.42
CA ALA A 175 20.30 26.50 1.74
C ALA A 175 21.83 26.60 1.97
N GLY A 176 22.66 26.22 0.99
CA GLY A 176 24.12 26.32 1.05
C GLY A 176 24.81 25.18 1.82
N MET A 177 24.12 24.05 2.04
CA MET A 177 24.76 22.87 2.65
C MET A 177 25.74 22.23 1.69
N ASN A 178 26.90 21.80 2.19
CA ASN A 178 27.85 21.03 1.40
C ASN A 178 27.39 19.56 1.24
N ASP A 179 27.91 18.88 0.21
CA ASP A 179 27.52 17.51 -0.12
C ASP A 179 27.73 16.53 1.05
N ALA A 180 28.84 16.65 1.78
CA ALA A 180 29.12 15.76 2.91
C ALA A 180 28.07 15.90 4.03
N ARG A 181 27.64 17.14 4.30
CA ARG A 181 26.62 17.43 5.30
C ARG A 181 25.25 16.94 4.83
N ILE A 182 24.90 17.13 3.55
CA ILE A 182 23.66 16.60 2.96
C ILE A 182 23.63 15.07 3.05
N ILE A 183 24.75 14.41 2.71
CA ILE A 183 24.86 12.96 2.80
C ILE A 183 24.65 12.48 4.26
N LEU A 184 25.30 13.14 5.23
CA LEU A 184 25.24 12.71 6.63
C LEU A 184 23.93 13.08 7.34
N SER A 185 23.31 14.23 7.02
CA SER A 185 22.09 14.69 7.69
C SER A 185 20.80 14.30 6.98
N GLU A 186 20.80 14.25 5.65
CA GLU A 186 19.58 14.03 4.87
C GLU A 186 19.54 12.62 4.27
N VAL A 187 20.62 12.17 3.63
CA VAL A 187 20.61 10.89 2.89
C VAL A 187 20.75 9.70 3.85
N LEU A 188 21.80 9.69 4.67
CA LEU A 188 22.14 8.56 5.54
C LEU A 188 20.98 8.18 6.48
N PRO A 189 20.31 9.11 7.20
CA PRO A 189 19.20 8.75 8.08
C PRO A 189 18.02 8.10 7.35
N ASN A 190 17.76 8.47 6.09
CA ASN A 190 16.71 7.88 5.27
C ASN A 190 17.09 6.51 4.69
N VAL A 191 18.39 6.20 4.63
CA VAL A 191 18.93 4.94 4.10
C VAL A 191 19.24 3.92 5.20
N ILE A 192 19.48 4.36 6.45
CA ILE A 192 19.73 3.48 7.62
C ILE A 192 18.73 2.32 7.75
N PRO A 193 17.40 2.52 7.63
CA PRO A 193 16.46 1.41 7.72
C PRO A 193 16.75 0.30 6.70
N VAL A 194 17.14 0.65 5.48
CA VAL A 194 17.49 -0.30 4.43
C VAL A 194 18.81 -1.01 4.74
N ILE A 195 19.80 -0.29 5.28
CA ILE A 195 21.08 -0.89 5.73
C ILE A 195 20.81 -1.95 6.80
N VAL A 196 19.99 -1.62 7.80
CA VAL A 196 19.63 -2.55 8.89
C VAL A 196 18.88 -3.77 8.35
N ILE A 197 17.93 -3.57 7.43
CA ILE A 197 17.18 -4.66 6.79
C ILE A 197 18.15 -5.57 6.02
N ALA A 198 18.95 -5.00 5.12
CA ALA A 198 19.91 -5.76 4.31
C ALA A 198 20.90 -6.54 5.19
N MET A 199 21.42 -5.91 6.25
CA MET A 199 22.30 -6.57 7.21
C MET A 199 21.60 -7.74 7.91
N SER A 200 20.38 -7.53 8.41
CA SER A 200 19.63 -8.57 9.12
C SER A 200 19.36 -9.82 8.27
N THR A 201 19.16 -9.66 6.96
CA THR A 201 18.92 -10.76 6.02
C THR A 201 20.19 -11.41 5.46
N THR A 202 21.36 -10.78 5.62
CA THR A 202 22.64 -11.25 5.04
C THR A 202 23.60 -11.83 6.07
N VAL A 203 23.48 -11.47 7.36
CA VAL A 203 24.31 -12.05 8.44
C VAL A 203 24.26 -13.58 8.44
N GLY A 204 23.08 -14.17 8.22
CA GLY A 204 22.93 -15.63 8.15
C GLY A 204 23.76 -16.26 7.02
N TRP A 205 23.79 -15.63 5.84
CA TRP A 205 24.61 -16.07 4.72
C TRP A 205 26.11 -15.98 5.02
N MET A 206 26.54 -14.90 5.68
CA MET A 206 27.95 -14.71 6.05
C MET A 206 28.42 -15.70 7.12
N ILE A 207 27.56 -16.08 8.06
CA ILE A 207 27.86 -17.16 9.02
C ILE A 207 28.04 -18.49 8.26
N LEU A 208 27.19 -18.76 7.26
CA LEU A 208 27.32 -19.96 6.43
C LEU A 208 28.59 -19.95 5.57
N GLU A 209 28.96 -18.80 5.00
CA GLU A 209 30.18 -18.63 4.20
C GLU A 209 31.45 -18.82 5.03
N THR A 210 31.51 -18.19 6.22
CA THR A 210 32.63 -18.35 7.15
C THR A 210 32.77 -19.80 7.63
N ALA A 211 31.66 -20.44 8.01
CA ALA A 211 31.64 -21.86 8.34
C ALA A 211 32.07 -22.74 7.15
N GLY A 212 31.67 -22.39 5.92
CA GLY A 212 32.08 -23.09 4.70
C GLY A 212 33.58 -22.98 4.42
N LEU A 213 34.19 -21.82 4.63
CA LEU A 213 35.63 -21.63 4.51
C LEU A 213 36.40 -22.39 5.60
N SER A 214 35.92 -22.36 6.84
CA SER A 214 36.47 -23.17 7.95
C SER A 214 36.35 -24.66 7.68
N PHE A 215 35.23 -25.14 7.12
CA PHE A 215 35.03 -26.53 6.72
C PHE A 215 36.05 -27.00 5.69
N LEU A 216 36.49 -26.10 4.79
CA LEU A 216 37.53 -26.35 3.79
C LEU A 216 38.96 -26.19 4.33
N GLY A 217 39.13 -25.92 5.63
CA GLY A 217 40.44 -25.76 6.27
C GLY A 217 41.07 -24.37 6.06
N LEU A 218 40.34 -23.41 5.50
CA LEU A 218 40.82 -22.07 5.19
C LEU A 218 40.46 -21.03 6.28
N GLY A 219 39.57 -21.38 7.20
CA GLY A 219 39.16 -20.56 8.33
C GLY A 219 40.00 -20.79 9.59
N SER A 220 39.35 -21.04 10.73
CA SER A 220 40.02 -21.27 12.02
C SER A 220 40.99 -22.46 11.94
N GLN A 221 42.16 -22.34 12.55
CA GLN A 221 43.16 -23.41 12.57
C GLN A 221 43.13 -24.16 13.91
N PRO A 222 43.37 -25.49 13.94
CA PRO A 222 43.49 -26.25 15.17
C PRO A 222 44.51 -25.62 16.13
N PRO A 223 44.25 -25.62 17.46
CA PRO A 223 43.19 -26.34 18.15
C PRO A 223 41.81 -25.65 18.17
N GLN A 224 41.73 -24.38 17.75
CA GLN A 224 40.56 -23.51 17.95
C GLN A 224 39.26 -24.12 17.40
N ALA A 225 38.22 -24.14 18.24
CA ALA A 225 36.89 -24.56 17.85
C ALA A 225 36.13 -23.44 17.08
N ASP A 226 35.63 -23.77 15.90
CA ASP A 226 34.66 -23.01 15.10
C ASP A 226 33.64 -24.01 14.54
N LEU A 227 32.38 -23.62 14.36
CA LEU A 227 31.34 -24.55 13.90
C LEU A 227 31.67 -25.19 12.54
N GLY A 228 32.32 -24.43 11.65
CA GLY A 228 32.75 -24.94 10.35
C GLY A 228 33.94 -25.90 10.43
N SER A 229 34.95 -25.59 11.26
CA SER A 229 36.12 -26.47 11.44
C SER A 229 35.75 -27.78 12.14
N MET A 230 34.84 -27.73 13.12
CA MET A 230 34.26 -28.93 13.75
C MET A 230 33.59 -29.84 12.72
N LEU A 231 32.82 -29.26 11.79
CA LEU A 231 32.17 -30.02 10.72
C LEU A 231 33.19 -30.61 9.74
N GLY A 232 34.27 -29.86 9.43
CA GLY A 232 35.35 -30.30 8.55
C GLY A 232 36.13 -31.47 9.13
N GLU A 233 36.48 -31.40 10.41
CA GLU A 233 37.14 -32.48 11.17
C GLU A 233 36.27 -33.75 11.22
N ALA A 234 34.96 -33.59 11.38
CA ALA A 234 34.01 -34.71 11.47
C ALA A 234 33.73 -35.41 10.12
N ARG A 235 34.16 -34.83 8.99
CA ARG A 235 33.87 -35.35 7.63
C ARG A 235 34.32 -36.80 7.45
N ALA A 236 35.47 -37.18 7.99
CA ALA A 236 36.02 -38.53 7.85
C ALA A 236 35.24 -39.60 8.65
N ALA A 237 34.54 -39.18 9.72
CA ALA A 237 33.80 -40.06 10.62
C ALA A 237 32.27 -39.93 10.45
N LEU A 238 31.80 -39.27 9.39
CA LEU A 238 30.37 -38.95 9.21
C LEU A 238 29.48 -40.21 9.17
N ILE A 239 29.98 -41.31 8.61
CA ILE A 239 29.24 -42.59 8.53
C ILE A 239 29.33 -43.37 9.84
N THR A 240 30.51 -43.39 10.47
CA THR A 240 30.80 -44.24 11.64
C THR A 240 30.42 -43.59 12.97
N SER A 241 30.38 -42.26 13.02
CA SER A 241 30.10 -41.47 14.23
C SER A 241 29.35 -40.19 13.85
N PRO A 242 28.10 -40.31 13.39
CA PRO A 242 27.36 -39.18 12.79
C PRO A 242 27.14 -38.00 13.75
N HIS A 243 27.10 -38.25 15.06
CA HIS A 243 26.92 -37.21 16.07
C HIS A 243 27.99 -36.12 15.99
N THR A 244 29.23 -36.43 15.61
CA THR A 244 30.31 -35.44 15.49
C THR A 244 30.07 -34.41 14.38
N SER A 245 29.26 -34.74 13.36
CA SER A 245 28.87 -33.80 12.28
C SER A 245 27.49 -33.20 12.50
N VAL A 246 26.53 -34.00 13.00
CA VAL A 246 25.13 -33.56 13.19
C VAL A 246 25.04 -32.46 14.23
N VAL A 247 25.82 -32.53 15.31
CA VAL A 247 25.78 -31.54 16.40
C VAL A 247 26.18 -30.13 15.93
N PRO A 248 27.37 -29.88 15.34
CA PRO A 248 27.72 -28.56 14.82
C PRO A 248 26.83 -28.14 13.65
N GLY A 249 26.43 -29.07 12.77
CA GLY A 249 25.53 -28.77 11.65
C GLY A 249 24.14 -28.29 12.09
N ALA A 250 23.55 -28.92 13.12
CA ALA A 250 22.27 -28.52 13.70
C ALA A 250 22.36 -27.13 14.34
N MET A 251 23.47 -26.80 15.01
CA MET A 251 23.67 -25.47 15.59
C MET A 251 23.77 -24.39 14.50
N ILE A 252 24.50 -24.63 13.40
CA ILE A 252 24.52 -23.71 12.24
C ILE A 252 23.11 -23.49 11.70
N LEU A 253 22.33 -24.58 11.51
CA LEU A 253 20.95 -24.50 11.03
C LEU A 253 20.07 -23.65 11.96
N ILE A 254 20.14 -23.89 13.28
CA ILE A 254 19.37 -23.15 14.28
C ILE A 254 19.72 -21.66 14.24
N ILE A 255 21.01 -21.32 14.20
CA ILE A 255 21.49 -19.93 14.16
C ILE A 255 21.00 -19.22 12.90
N VAL A 256 21.25 -19.81 11.72
CA VAL A 256 20.90 -19.19 10.44
C VAL A 256 19.39 -19.03 10.30
N MET A 257 18.61 -20.03 10.72
CA MET A 257 17.15 -19.94 10.71
C MET A 257 16.64 -18.85 11.66
N ALA A 258 17.17 -18.80 12.89
CA ALA A 258 16.74 -17.82 13.89
C ALA A 258 17.05 -16.38 13.45
N ILE A 259 18.24 -16.14 12.88
CA ILE A 259 18.64 -14.83 12.35
C ILE A 259 17.78 -14.42 11.16
N ASN A 260 17.51 -15.31 10.21
CA ASN A 260 16.68 -14.99 9.05
C ASN A 260 15.24 -14.66 9.44
N LEU A 261 14.63 -15.47 10.32
CA LEU A 261 13.28 -15.20 10.84
C LEU A 261 13.22 -13.89 11.62
N LEU A 262 14.26 -13.58 12.41
CA LEU A 262 14.38 -12.30 13.11
C LEU A 262 14.52 -11.14 12.12
N GLY A 263 15.32 -11.31 11.06
CA GLY A 263 15.54 -10.30 10.02
C GLY A 263 14.26 -9.92 9.28
N ASP A 264 13.42 -10.89 8.94
CA ASP A 264 12.10 -10.62 8.36
C ASP A 264 11.21 -9.78 9.30
N GLY A 265 11.24 -10.07 10.61
CA GLY A 265 10.52 -9.26 11.60
C GLY A 265 11.07 -7.84 11.75
N VAL A 266 12.39 -7.66 11.68
CA VAL A 266 13.04 -6.34 11.68
C VAL A 266 12.63 -5.55 10.44
N ARG A 267 12.56 -6.19 9.28
CA ARG A 267 12.05 -5.61 8.03
C ARG A 267 10.61 -5.12 8.16
N ASP A 268 9.72 -5.95 8.68
CA ASP A 268 8.32 -5.58 8.91
C ASP A 268 8.20 -4.39 9.89
N ALA A 269 9.00 -4.39 10.97
CA ALA A 269 8.95 -3.35 11.99
C ALA A 269 9.49 -1.99 11.51
N LEU A 270 10.42 -2.00 10.55
CA LEU A 270 11.02 -0.81 9.95
C LEU A 270 10.28 -0.31 8.72
N ASP A 271 9.31 -1.06 8.16
CA ASP A 271 8.50 -0.60 7.04
C ASP A 271 7.61 0.60 7.45
N PRO A 272 7.82 1.79 6.85
CA PRO A 272 7.04 2.99 7.15
C PRO A 272 5.53 2.82 6.91
N ARG A 273 5.15 1.96 5.96
CA ARG A 273 3.74 1.72 5.58
C ARG A 273 2.98 0.97 6.68
N LEU A 274 3.66 0.08 7.41
CA LEU A 274 3.11 -0.64 8.55
C LEU A 274 3.02 0.27 9.79
N ARG A 275 4.01 1.16 9.99
CA ARG A 275 4.05 2.12 11.10
C ARG A 275 2.96 3.19 11.06
N SER A 276 2.50 3.59 9.87
CA SER A 276 1.47 4.64 9.72
C SER A 276 0.04 4.15 10.01
N GLY A 277 -0.16 2.85 10.27
CA GLY A 277 -1.49 2.27 10.45
C GLY A 277 -2.29 2.14 9.14
N ALA A 278 -1.67 2.44 7.99
CA ALA A 278 -2.28 2.32 6.67
C ALA A 278 -2.62 0.85 6.29
N LEU A 279 -2.14 -0.12 7.06
CA LEU A 279 -2.35 -1.55 6.86
C LEU A 279 -3.13 -2.22 8.01
N THR A 280 -4.04 -1.51 8.69
CA THR A 280 -5.19 -2.22 9.26
C THR A 280 -5.97 -2.77 8.08
N ARG A 281 -6.14 -4.10 7.97
CA ARG A 281 -6.96 -4.69 6.90
C ARG A 281 -8.32 -3.97 6.92
N PRO A 282 -8.67 -3.21 5.87
CA PRO A 282 -9.96 -2.53 5.86
C PRO A 282 -11.06 -3.58 5.98
N MET A 283 -12.07 -3.26 6.77
CA MET A 283 -13.25 -4.11 6.92
C MET A 283 -13.97 -4.23 5.58
N ALA A 284 -14.70 -5.33 5.39
CA ALA A 284 -15.45 -5.59 4.15
C ALA A 284 -16.65 -4.64 3.94
N ALA A 285 -17.04 -3.93 5.00
CA ALA A 285 -17.99 -2.83 4.96
C ALA A 285 -17.49 -1.69 5.85
N THR A 286 -17.90 -0.47 5.51
CA THR A 286 -17.64 0.73 6.30
C THR A 286 -18.20 0.58 7.71
N LEU A 287 -17.44 1.02 8.70
CA LEU A 287 -17.89 1.04 10.09
C LEU A 287 -19.00 2.10 10.26
N VAL A 288 -20.12 1.69 10.84
CA VAL A 288 -21.25 2.58 11.15
C VAL A 288 -21.31 2.78 12.66
N ARG A 289 -21.31 4.04 13.09
CA ARG A 289 -21.48 4.47 14.48
C ARG A 289 -22.51 5.60 14.52
N ARG A 290 -23.76 5.23 14.30
CA ARG A 290 -24.90 6.14 14.38
C ARG A 290 -25.44 6.14 15.81
N GLU A 291 -25.59 7.32 16.40
CA GLU A 291 -26.19 7.49 17.74
C GLU A 291 -27.72 7.58 17.64
N ASP A 292 -28.23 8.24 16.60
CA ASP A 292 -29.66 8.46 16.37
C ASP A 292 -30.34 7.37 15.52
N PRO A 293 -31.68 7.26 15.56
CA PRO A 293 -32.43 6.41 14.64
C PRO A 293 -32.20 6.81 13.16
N ALA A 294 -32.43 5.88 12.23
CA ALA A 294 -32.39 6.19 10.81
C ALA A 294 -33.45 7.26 10.48
N PRO A 295 -33.10 8.42 9.93
CA PRO A 295 -34.10 9.37 9.43
C PRO A 295 -34.93 8.72 8.32
N GLU A 296 -36.24 8.99 8.29
CA GLU A 296 -37.14 8.46 7.25
C GLU A 296 -36.85 9.10 5.88
N PRO A 297 -37.02 8.35 4.77
CA PRO A 297 -36.86 8.90 3.43
C PRO A 297 -37.92 9.95 3.13
N GLN A 298 -37.54 10.99 2.38
CA GLN A 298 -38.45 12.01 1.87
C GLN A 298 -38.76 11.74 0.40
N GLY A 299 -40.01 11.38 0.09
CA GLY A 299 -40.51 11.18 -1.28
C GLY A 299 -40.31 9.77 -1.85
N ASP A 300 -40.69 9.60 -3.12
CA ASP A 300 -40.73 8.31 -3.83
C ASP A 300 -39.44 8.03 -4.65
N ASP A 301 -38.29 8.51 -4.16
CA ASP A 301 -37.00 8.33 -4.83
C ASP A 301 -36.53 6.87 -4.72
N VAL A 302 -35.89 6.35 -5.77
CA VAL A 302 -35.38 4.95 -5.77
C VAL A 302 -34.17 4.81 -4.84
N LEU A 303 -33.34 5.85 -4.74
CA LEU A 303 -32.25 5.97 -3.80
C LEU A 303 -32.30 7.35 -3.15
N SER A 304 -32.35 7.38 -1.81
CA SER A 304 -32.43 8.60 -1.01
C SER A 304 -31.37 8.62 0.09
N LEU A 305 -30.59 9.68 0.15
CA LEU A 305 -29.62 9.99 1.21
C LEU A 305 -30.31 10.99 2.15
N CYS A 306 -30.32 10.68 3.44
CA CYS A 306 -30.95 11.50 4.47
C CYS A 306 -29.91 11.86 5.54
N ASP A 307 -29.50 13.13 5.56
CA ASP A 307 -28.47 13.69 6.46
C ASP A 307 -27.22 12.81 6.61
N LEU A 308 -26.70 12.29 5.50
CA LEU A 308 -25.56 11.37 5.52
C LEU A 308 -24.30 12.07 6.06
N GLN A 309 -23.65 11.45 7.05
CA GLN A 309 -22.44 11.97 7.68
C GLN A 309 -21.34 10.91 7.71
N THR A 310 -20.19 11.23 7.12
CA THR A 310 -19.02 10.34 7.05
C THR A 310 -17.77 11.08 7.48
N GLN A 311 -17.02 10.47 8.40
CA GLN A 311 -15.82 11.05 9.01
C GLN A 311 -14.62 10.13 8.83
N PHE A 312 -13.41 10.70 8.80
CA PHE A 312 -12.16 9.95 8.92
C PHE A 312 -11.46 10.30 10.24
N HIS A 313 -11.19 9.28 11.06
CA HIS A 313 -10.55 9.43 12.37
C HIS A 313 -9.06 9.05 12.25
N VAL A 314 -8.20 10.06 12.11
CA VAL A 314 -6.74 9.88 11.94
C VAL A 314 -6.01 10.43 13.17
N LYS A 315 -5.49 9.53 14.00
CA LYS A 315 -4.88 9.87 15.30
C LYS A 315 -5.86 10.67 16.18
N HIS A 316 -5.60 11.95 16.40
CA HIS A 316 -6.44 12.87 17.20
C HIS A 316 -7.27 13.82 16.33
N ARG A 317 -7.25 13.67 15.00
CA ARG A 317 -7.94 14.55 14.05
C ARG A 317 -9.15 13.84 13.45
N VAL A 318 -10.24 14.59 13.31
CA VAL A 318 -11.50 14.13 12.71
C VAL A 318 -11.76 14.95 11.46
N TYR A 319 -11.76 14.31 10.30
CA TYR A 319 -12.05 14.94 9.01
C TYR A 319 -13.50 14.65 8.64
N ARG A 320 -14.37 15.67 8.60
CA ARG A 320 -15.79 15.53 8.29
C ARG A 320 -16.02 15.58 6.78
N ALA A 321 -15.64 14.51 6.08
CA ALA A 321 -15.65 14.47 4.62
C ALA A 321 -17.06 14.56 4.00
N VAL A 322 -18.09 14.06 4.70
CA VAL A 322 -19.49 14.25 4.35
C VAL A 322 -20.20 14.76 5.60
N GLY A 323 -20.82 15.93 5.52
CA GLY A 323 -21.27 16.71 6.67
C GLY A 323 -22.75 17.06 6.62
N GLY A 324 -23.61 16.06 6.38
CA GLY A 324 -25.06 16.18 6.34
C GLY A 324 -25.59 16.32 4.92
N VAL A 325 -25.32 15.33 4.06
CA VAL A 325 -25.78 15.33 2.66
C VAL A 325 -27.15 14.69 2.56
N SER A 326 -28.12 15.44 2.02
CA SER A 326 -29.45 14.93 1.71
C SER A 326 -29.74 15.12 0.22
N LEU A 327 -29.90 14.01 -0.50
CA LEU A 327 -30.08 13.94 -1.95
C LEU A 327 -30.96 12.75 -2.31
N GLY A 328 -31.71 12.85 -3.40
CA GLY A 328 -32.51 11.73 -3.88
C GLY A 328 -32.57 11.68 -5.40
N VAL A 329 -32.61 10.46 -5.94
CA VAL A 329 -32.68 10.18 -7.37
C VAL A 329 -33.94 9.38 -7.69
N LYS A 330 -34.69 9.84 -8.68
CA LYS A 330 -35.92 9.21 -9.15
C LYS A 330 -35.63 8.04 -10.10
N PRO A 331 -36.56 7.09 -10.26
CA PRO A 331 -36.45 6.08 -11.30
C PRO A 331 -36.20 6.69 -12.68
N GLY A 332 -35.21 6.18 -13.40
CA GLY A 332 -34.84 6.68 -14.72
C GLY A 332 -34.17 8.06 -14.76
N GLU A 333 -33.93 8.74 -13.63
CA GLU A 333 -33.26 10.04 -13.55
C GLU A 333 -31.74 9.91 -13.55
N CYS A 334 -31.03 10.90 -14.13
CA CYS A 334 -29.60 11.08 -13.96
C CYS A 334 -29.32 12.32 -13.10
N LEU A 335 -28.87 12.10 -11.87
CA LEU A 335 -28.45 13.13 -10.92
C LEU A 335 -26.93 13.31 -10.99
N GLY A 336 -26.48 14.50 -11.40
CA GLY A 336 -25.07 14.89 -11.39
C GLY A 336 -24.63 15.38 -10.01
N ILE A 337 -23.47 14.96 -9.50
CA ILE A 337 -22.80 15.55 -8.34
C ILE A 337 -21.49 16.19 -8.78
N ILE A 338 -21.36 17.51 -8.61
CA ILE A 338 -20.21 18.29 -9.06
C ILE A 338 -19.58 19.09 -7.92
N GLY A 339 -18.28 19.40 -8.04
CA GLY A 339 -17.55 20.21 -7.06
C GLY A 339 -16.05 20.06 -7.21
N GLU A 340 -15.28 20.92 -6.52
CA GLU A 340 -13.82 20.88 -6.49
C GLU A 340 -13.30 19.50 -6.00
N SER A 341 -12.05 19.17 -6.35
CA SER A 341 -11.39 17.98 -5.79
C SER A 341 -11.35 18.07 -4.26
N GLY A 342 -11.64 16.95 -3.57
CA GLY A 342 -11.73 16.91 -2.12
C GLY A 342 -13.01 17.49 -1.52
N SER A 343 -14.03 17.86 -2.32
CA SER A 343 -15.31 18.37 -1.79
C SER A 343 -16.19 17.30 -1.11
N GLY A 344 -15.86 16.01 -1.26
CA GLY A 344 -16.56 14.88 -0.62
C GLY A 344 -17.35 13.97 -1.56
N LYS A 345 -17.40 14.25 -2.87
CA LYS A 345 -18.24 13.53 -3.86
C LYS A 345 -18.05 12.00 -3.84
N SER A 346 -16.83 11.53 -4.04
CA SER A 346 -16.50 10.10 -4.03
C SER A 346 -16.71 9.46 -2.65
N VAL A 347 -16.50 10.22 -1.56
CA VAL A 347 -16.78 9.73 -0.20
C VAL A 347 -18.28 9.55 0.01
N THR A 348 -19.13 10.46 -0.48
CA THR A 348 -20.59 10.31 -0.48
C THR A 348 -21.01 9.05 -1.22
N ALA A 349 -20.50 8.85 -2.43
CA ALA A 349 -20.80 7.66 -3.25
C ALA A 349 -20.34 6.35 -2.60
N LEU A 350 -19.11 6.31 -2.10
CA LEU A 350 -18.60 5.14 -1.37
C LEU A 350 -19.38 4.89 -0.07
N SER A 351 -19.87 5.95 0.60
CA SER A 351 -20.67 5.82 1.82
C SER A 351 -22.03 5.19 1.55
N VAL A 352 -22.69 5.55 0.44
CA VAL A 352 -23.93 4.91 -0.03
C VAL A 352 -23.76 3.40 -0.16
N MET A 353 -22.62 2.96 -0.71
CA MET A 353 -22.33 1.55 -0.88
C MET A 353 -21.73 0.88 0.36
N GLY A 354 -21.36 1.62 1.41
CA GLY A 354 -20.60 1.10 2.55
C GLY A 354 -19.20 0.60 2.17
N LEU A 355 -18.54 1.27 1.21
CA LEU A 355 -17.22 0.93 0.66
C LEU A 355 -16.11 1.91 1.09
N VAL A 356 -16.40 2.89 1.94
CA VAL A 356 -15.36 3.74 2.55
C VAL A 356 -14.45 2.86 3.40
N ALA A 357 -13.13 2.94 3.16
CA ALA A 357 -12.14 2.16 3.88
C ALA A 357 -12.19 2.43 5.40
N SER A 358 -12.47 1.39 6.17
CA SER A 358 -12.65 1.46 7.63
C SER A 358 -11.76 0.45 8.35
N PRO A 359 -10.94 0.88 9.33
CA PRO A 359 -10.55 2.27 9.63
C PRO A 359 -9.71 2.91 8.50
N PRO A 360 -9.61 4.26 8.41
CA PRO A 360 -10.09 5.26 9.38
C PRO A 360 -11.49 5.85 9.12
N GLY A 361 -12.16 5.47 8.04
CA GLY A 361 -13.50 5.98 7.72
C GLY A 361 -14.59 5.42 8.65
N VAL A 362 -15.57 6.25 9.01
CA VAL A 362 -16.73 5.87 9.84
C VAL A 362 -17.94 6.68 9.36
N ILE A 363 -19.08 6.02 9.14
CA ILE A 363 -20.37 6.70 8.95
C ILE A 363 -20.94 6.99 10.34
N THR A 364 -21.11 8.27 10.67
CA THR A 364 -21.48 8.72 12.03
C THR A 364 -22.94 9.12 12.16
N GLY A 365 -23.64 9.33 11.05
CA GLY A 365 -24.99 9.89 11.05
C GLY A 365 -25.71 9.68 9.73
N GLY A 366 -27.02 9.85 9.77
CA GLY A 366 -27.91 9.75 8.61
C GLY A 366 -28.30 8.32 8.22
N ALA A 367 -28.95 8.21 7.08
CA ALA A 367 -29.35 6.95 6.46
C ALA A 367 -29.27 7.04 4.93
N VAL A 368 -29.19 5.88 4.29
CA VAL A 368 -29.30 5.76 2.84
C VAL A 368 -30.34 4.72 2.53
N HIS A 369 -31.45 5.15 1.93
CA HIS A 369 -32.59 4.29 1.63
C HIS A 369 -32.59 3.89 0.16
N TYR A 370 -32.65 2.59 -0.10
CA TYR A 370 -33.00 2.05 -1.42
C TYR A 370 -34.38 1.42 -1.32
N LYS A 371 -35.37 1.98 -2.05
CA LYS A 371 -36.79 1.60 -1.95
C LYS A 371 -37.31 1.48 -0.50
N GLY A 372 -36.87 2.39 0.37
CA GLY A 372 -37.24 2.43 1.79
C GLY A 372 -36.43 1.51 2.72
N GLU A 373 -35.49 0.71 2.21
CA GLU A 373 -34.57 -0.09 3.04
C GLU A 373 -33.28 0.68 3.34
N ASP A 374 -32.95 0.87 4.63
CA ASP A 374 -31.70 1.52 5.08
C ASP A 374 -30.47 0.64 4.78
N LEU A 375 -29.74 0.99 3.72
CA LEU A 375 -28.50 0.33 3.29
C LEU A 375 -27.40 0.44 4.33
N VAL A 376 -27.23 1.60 4.96
CA VAL A 376 -26.16 1.83 5.94
C VAL A 376 -26.39 1.00 7.19
N GLY A 377 -27.64 0.88 7.62
CA GLY A 377 -28.03 0.04 8.75
C GLY A 377 -28.08 -1.46 8.45
N ALA A 378 -28.05 -1.86 7.18
CA ALA A 378 -28.24 -3.26 6.79
C ALA A 378 -27.06 -4.15 7.21
N PRO A 379 -27.32 -5.40 7.67
CA PRO A 379 -26.27 -6.37 7.93
C PRO A 379 -25.42 -6.64 6.68
N TYR A 380 -24.13 -6.95 6.88
CA TYR A 380 -23.19 -7.15 5.76
C TYR A 380 -23.66 -8.19 4.72
N GLY A 381 -24.33 -9.27 5.14
CA GLY A 381 -24.89 -10.26 4.22
C GLY A 381 -25.93 -9.65 3.27
N ARG A 382 -26.85 -8.84 3.82
CA ARG A 382 -27.88 -8.15 3.05
C ARG A 382 -27.28 -7.10 2.12
N LEU A 383 -26.30 -6.33 2.61
CA LEU A 383 -25.52 -5.41 1.79
C LEU A 383 -24.86 -6.11 0.60
N ARG A 384 -24.27 -7.29 0.82
CA ARG A 384 -23.64 -8.07 -0.25
C ARG A 384 -24.65 -8.53 -1.31
N ASP A 385 -25.85 -8.89 -0.91
CA ASP A 385 -26.91 -9.32 -1.84
C ASP A 385 -27.43 -8.16 -2.70
N LEU A 386 -27.44 -6.94 -2.15
CA LEU A 386 -27.87 -5.71 -2.84
C LEU A 386 -26.80 -5.13 -3.77
N ARG A 387 -25.53 -5.17 -3.35
CA ARG A 387 -24.39 -4.65 -4.13
C ARG A 387 -24.24 -5.41 -5.44
N GLY A 388 -24.17 -4.69 -6.55
CA GLY A 388 -23.99 -5.27 -7.88
C GLY A 388 -25.26 -5.88 -8.48
N ARG A 389 -26.31 -6.13 -7.68
CA ARG A 389 -27.62 -6.61 -8.16
C ARG A 389 -28.68 -5.52 -8.24
N GLU A 390 -28.84 -4.72 -7.19
CA GLU A 390 -29.83 -3.63 -7.16
C GLU A 390 -29.14 -2.27 -7.35
N VAL A 391 -27.99 -2.10 -6.66
CA VAL A 391 -27.17 -0.89 -6.74
C VAL A 391 -25.75 -1.27 -7.17
N ALA A 392 -25.31 -0.75 -8.30
CA ALA A 392 -23.99 -1.00 -8.86
C ALA A 392 -23.09 0.24 -8.80
N TYR A 393 -21.78 0.02 -8.88
CA TYR A 393 -20.77 1.06 -8.81
C TYR A 393 -19.82 0.96 -10.01
N ILE A 394 -19.59 2.08 -10.69
CA ILE A 394 -18.55 2.23 -11.70
C ILE A 394 -17.44 3.08 -11.07
N PHE A 395 -16.29 2.46 -10.83
CA PHE A 395 -15.15 3.10 -10.18
C PHE A 395 -14.38 4.03 -11.14
N GLN A 396 -13.67 5.00 -10.54
CA GLN A 396 -12.88 6.02 -11.24
C GLN A 396 -11.71 5.46 -12.06
N ASP A 397 -11.09 4.36 -11.62
CA ASP A 397 -9.94 3.76 -12.32
C ASP A 397 -10.22 2.30 -12.75
N PRO A 398 -10.35 2.04 -14.07
CA PRO A 398 -10.49 0.69 -14.61
C PRO A 398 -9.32 -0.24 -14.31
N LEU A 399 -8.09 0.30 -14.20
CA LEU A 399 -6.90 -0.49 -13.90
C LEU A 399 -6.92 -1.06 -12.48
N ALA A 400 -7.50 -0.31 -11.55
CA ALA A 400 -7.71 -0.76 -10.19
C ALA A 400 -8.91 -1.70 -10.07
N THR A 401 -9.87 -1.63 -11.00
CA THR A 401 -11.11 -2.43 -10.97
C THR A 401 -10.90 -3.84 -11.50
N LEU A 402 -10.15 -4.01 -12.59
CA LEU A 402 -9.91 -5.31 -13.21
C LEU A 402 -8.64 -5.97 -12.68
N HIS A 403 -8.74 -7.22 -12.25
CA HIS A 403 -7.58 -7.97 -11.79
C HIS A 403 -6.69 -8.36 -12.97
N PRO A 404 -5.41 -7.93 -13.01
CA PRO A 404 -4.57 -8.05 -14.21
C PRO A 404 -4.14 -9.48 -14.54
N LEU A 405 -4.24 -10.40 -13.57
CA LEU A 405 -3.86 -11.82 -13.72
C LEU A 405 -5.02 -12.74 -14.14
N TYR A 406 -6.25 -12.21 -14.26
CA TYR A 406 -7.40 -13.00 -14.70
C TYR A 406 -7.92 -12.47 -16.04
N LYS A 407 -8.52 -13.35 -16.83
CA LYS A 407 -9.16 -12.96 -18.08
C LYS A 407 -10.40 -12.11 -17.81
N VAL A 408 -10.79 -11.31 -18.80
CA VAL A 408 -11.97 -10.45 -18.73
C VAL A 408 -13.25 -11.28 -18.62
N GLY A 409 -13.36 -12.36 -19.40
CA GLY A 409 -14.52 -13.25 -19.38
C GLY A 409 -14.72 -13.91 -18.03
N ASP A 410 -13.65 -14.40 -17.40
CA ASP A 410 -13.71 -15.07 -16.10
C ASP A 410 -14.24 -14.13 -15.00
N GLN A 411 -13.79 -12.87 -15.02
CA GLN A 411 -14.24 -11.85 -14.06
C GLN A 411 -15.71 -11.46 -14.26
N LEU A 412 -16.18 -11.37 -15.52
CA LEU A 412 -17.61 -11.12 -15.80
C LEU A 412 -18.49 -12.30 -15.40
N VAL A 413 -18.04 -13.53 -15.67
CA VAL A 413 -18.74 -14.76 -15.28
C VAL A 413 -18.87 -14.84 -13.76
N GLU A 414 -17.82 -14.50 -13.02
CA GLU A 414 -17.87 -14.40 -11.55
C GLU A 414 -18.92 -13.38 -11.10
N ALA A 415 -18.88 -12.15 -11.63
CA ALA A 415 -19.82 -11.09 -11.27
C ALA A 415 -21.30 -11.47 -11.50
N ILE A 416 -21.58 -12.25 -12.55
CA ILE A 416 -22.93 -12.77 -12.85
C ILE A 416 -23.32 -13.88 -11.88
N ARG A 417 -22.43 -14.86 -11.68
CA ARG A 417 -22.73 -16.09 -10.91
C ARG A 417 -22.86 -15.85 -9.40
N VAL A 418 -22.32 -14.75 -8.90
CA VAL A 418 -22.52 -14.34 -7.49
C VAL A 418 -24.00 -14.05 -7.18
N HIS A 419 -24.77 -13.56 -8.16
CA HIS A 419 -26.19 -13.21 -7.95
C HIS A 419 -27.18 -14.11 -8.69
N HIS A 420 -26.70 -14.91 -9.65
CA HIS A 420 -27.55 -15.80 -10.44
C HIS A 420 -27.03 -17.23 -10.45
N ALA A 421 -27.92 -18.20 -10.23
CA ALA A 421 -27.62 -19.62 -10.31
C ALA A 421 -27.58 -20.10 -11.78
N LEU A 422 -26.57 -19.64 -12.53
CA LEU A 422 -26.32 -20.02 -13.92
C LEU A 422 -25.16 -21.01 -14.03
N SER A 423 -25.24 -21.89 -15.03
CA SER A 423 -24.10 -22.71 -15.44
C SER A 423 -22.98 -21.83 -16.01
N ASP A 424 -21.76 -22.35 -16.05
CA ASP A 424 -20.61 -21.63 -16.60
C ASP A 424 -20.83 -21.21 -18.06
N SER A 425 -21.40 -22.10 -18.88
CA SER A 425 -21.73 -21.82 -20.28
C SER A 425 -22.77 -20.72 -20.45
N GLU A 426 -23.83 -20.71 -19.61
CA GLU A 426 -24.87 -19.67 -19.66
C GLU A 426 -24.32 -18.32 -19.19
N ALA A 427 -23.52 -18.33 -18.12
CA ALA A 427 -22.86 -17.13 -17.62
C ALA A 427 -21.88 -16.55 -18.65
N ARG A 428 -21.11 -17.40 -19.35
CA ARG A 428 -20.20 -16.96 -20.42
C ARG A 428 -20.94 -16.39 -21.62
N ALA A 429 -22.09 -16.97 -21.99
CA ALA A 429 -22.95 -16.43 -23.04
C ALA A 429 -23.54 -15.06 -22.65
N ARG A 430 -23.95 -14.88 -21.39
CA ARG A 430 -24.40 -13.58 -20.88
C ARG A 430 -23.25 -12.56 -20.81
N ALA A 431 -22.06 -12.97 -20.38
CA ALA A 431 -20.86 -12.13 -20.41
C ALA A 431 -20.53 -11.64 -21.84
N LEU A 432 -20.67 -12.52 -22.85
CA LEU A 432 -20.53 -12.12 -24.25
C LEU A 432 -21.58 -11.08 -24.66
N GLY A 433 -22.84 -11.27 -24.25
CA GLY A 433 -23.91 -10.30 -24.46
C GLY A 433 -23.58 -8.94 -23.87
N LEU A 434 -23.15 -8.89 -22.61
CA LEU A 434 -22.75 -7.66 -21.93
C LEU A 434 -21.61 -6.93 -22.66
N LEU A 435 -20.57 -7.65 -23.12
CA LEU A 435 -19.48 -7.06 -23.90
C LEU A 435 -19.98 -6.46 -25.23
N ARG A 436 -20.97 -7.07 -25.87
CA ARG A 436 -21.60 -6.53 -27.08
C ARG A 436 -22.44 -5.28 -26.77
N ASP A 437 -23.18 -5.28 -25.66
CA ASP A 437 -24.00 -4.13 -25.22
C ASP A 437 -23.13 -2.90 -24.98
N VAL A 438 -21.96 -3.07 -24.34
CA VAL A 438 -20.98 -1.98 -24.15
C VAL A 438 -20.12 -1.69 -25.39
N ARG A 439 -20.46 -2.30 -26.54
CA ARG A 439 -19.82 -2.13 -27.85
C ARG A 439 -18.31 -2.43 -27.84
N ILE A 440 -17.89 -3.51 -27.19
CA ILE A 440 -16.51 -4.03 -27.30
C ILE A 440 -16.35 -4.68 -28.68
N PRO A 441 -15.35 -4.26 -29.49
CA PRO A 441 -15.10 -4.88 -30.79
C PRO A 441 -14.54 -6.29 -30.61
N ASN A 442 -15.00 -7.22 -31.43
CA ASN A 442 -14.61 -8.64 -31.39
C ASN A 442 -14.81 -9.25 -29.99
N ALA A 443 -15.96 -9.00 -29.38
CA ALA A 443 -16.27 -9.40 -28.00
C ALA A 443 -15.96 -10.87 -27.69
N GLU A 444 -16.16 -11.77 -28.66
CA GLU A 444 -15.86 -13.20 -28.56
C GLU A 444 -14.40 -13.47 -28.23
N SER A 445 -13.47 -12.82 -28.94
CA SER A 445 -12.03 -12.98 -28.68
C SER A 445 -11.59 -12.20 -27.44
N ARG A 446 -12.30 -11.11 -27.09
CA ARG A 446 -11.97 -10.29 -25.92
C ARG A 446 -12.35 -10.92 -24.58
N LEU A 447 -13.24 -11.91 -24.55
CA LEU A 447 -13.49 -12.71 -23.34
C LEU A 447 -12.21 -13.39 -22.82
N ASP A 448 -11.35 -13.84 -23.73
CA ASP A 448 -10.11 -14.54 -23.39
C ASP A 448 -8.91 -13.61 -23.22
N SER A 449 -9.09 -12.30 -23.44
CA SER A 449 -8.05 -11.30 -23.21
C SER A 449 -7.87 -10.97 -21.73
N PHE A 450 -6.64 -10.64 -21.35
CA PHE A 450 -6.31 -10.04 -20.06
C PHE A 450 -6.50 -8.52 -20.11
N PRO A 451 -6.73 -7.85 -18.96
CA PRO A 451 -6.93 -6.40 -18.92
C PRO A 451 -5.80 -5.61 -19.58
N HIS A 452 -4.54 -6.03 -19.40
CA HIS A 452 -3.37 -5.34 -19.97
C HIS A 452 -3.32 -5.39 -21.51
N GLU A 453 -4.10 -6.26 -22.15
CA GLU A 453 -4.20 -6.39 -23.62
C GLU A 453 -5.32 -5.50 -24.22
N LEU A 454 -6.08 -4.79 -23.38
CA LEU A 454 -7.15 -3.88 -23.77
C LEU A 454 -6.71 -2.41 -23.72
N SER A 455 -7.32 -1.55 -24.55
CA SER A 455 -7.16 -0.09 -24.43
C SER A 455 -7.86 0.47 -23.20
N GLY A 456 -7.51 1.68 -22.75
CA GLY A 456 -8.16 2.32 -21.59
C GLY A 456 -9.68 2.40 -21.74
N GLY A 457 -10.18 2.84 -22.90
CA GLY A 457 -11.61 2.88 -23.19
C GLY A 457 -12.29 1.50 -23.23
N MET A 458 -11.59 0.46 -23.69
CA MET A 458 -12.10 -0.92 -23.61
C MET A 458 -12.20 -1.40 -22.17
N ARG A 459 -11.20 -1.10 -21.32
CA ARG A 459 -11.24 -1.44 -19.89
C ARG A 459 -12.39 -0.73 -19.19
N GLN A 460 -12.64 0.54 -19.49
CA GLN A 460 -13.79 1.27 -18.96
C GLN A 460 -15.11 0.60 -19.36
N ARG A 461 -15.28 0.25 -20.65
CA ARG A 461 -16.46 -0.47 -21.15
C ARG A 461 -16.66 -1.80 -20.44
N VAL A 462 -15.59 -2.56 -20.18
CA VAL A 462 -15.65 -3.80 -19.39
C VAL A 462 -16.09 -3.52 -17.95
N GLY A 463 -15.59 -2.45 -17.32
CA GLY A 463 -16.05 -2.02 -15.98
C GLY A 463 -17.53 -1.67 -15.96
N ILE A 464 -18.03 -0.97 -16.98
CA ILE A 464 -19.46 -0.68 -17.17
C ILE A 464 -20.26 -1.98 -17.35
N ALA A 465 -19.76 -2.91 -18.19
CA ALA A 465 -20.41 -4.20 -18.40
C ALA A 465 -20.52 -5.01 -17.10
N MET A 466 -19.50 -4.95 -16.25
CA MET A 466 -19.49 -5.61 -14.95
C MET A 466 -20.50 -4.98 -13.98
N ALA A 467 -20.60 -3.65 -13.96
CA ALA A 467 -21.62 -2.95 -13.17
C ALA A 467 -23.05 -3.29 -13.63
N LEU A 468 -23.26 -3.53 -14.92
CA LEU A 468 -24.56 -3.88 -15.51
C LEU A 468 -24.88 -5.38 -15.49
N ALA A 469 -23.95 -6.21 -14.99
CA ALA A 469 -24.00 -7.65 -15.20
C ALA A 469 -25.27 -8.33 -14.66
N ASN A 470 -25.86 -7.74 -13.61
CA ASN A 470 -27.04 -8.25 -12.93
C ASN A 470 -28.24 -7.31 -13.03
N ASP A 471 -28.27 -6.44 -14.05
CA ASP A 471 -29.37 -5.51 -14.34
C ASP A 471 -29.78 -4.64 -13.12
N PRO A 472 -28.85 -3.85 -12.54
CA PRO A 472 -29.14 -3.01 -11.39
C PRO A 472 -30.18 -1.95 -11.71
N GLU A 473 -30.87 -1.45 -10.70
CA GLU A 473 -31.81 -0.33 -10.87
C GLU A 473 -31.12 1.04 -10.66
N VAL A 474 -30.05 1.06 -9.88
CA VAL A 474 -29.28 2.27 -9.58
C VAL A 474 -27.81 2.06 -9.91
N ILE A 475 -27.21 3.01 -10.61
CA ILE A 475 -25.77 3.04 -10.89
C ILE A 475 -25.17 4.30 -10.30
N ILE A 476 -24.12 4.12 -9.51
CA ILE A 476 -23.25 5.21 -9.06
C ILE A 476 -22.01 5.20 -9.95
N ALA A 477 -21.83 6.25 -10.73
CA ALA A 477 -20.70 6.38 -11.64
C ALA A 477 -19.75 7.47 -11.13
N ASP A 478 -18.61 7.06 -10.59
CA ASP A 478 -17.63 7.96 -9.97
C ASP A 478 -16.51 8.30 -10.94
N GLU A 479 -16.61 9.47 -11.58
CA GLU A 479 -15.67 9.94 -12.60
C GLU A 479 -15.38 8.91 -13.71
N PRO A 480 -16.42 8.31 -14.34
CA PRO A 480 -16.28 7.17 -15.25
C PRO A 480 -15.61 7.51 -16.59
N THR A 481 -15.26 8.78 -16.82
CA THR A 481 -14.61 9.26 -18.04
C THR A 481 -13.27 9.94 -17.78
N THR A 482 -12.81 9.97 -16.52
CA THR A 482 -11.51 10.53 -16.19
C THR A 482 -10.40 9.71 -16.87
N ALA A 483 -9.36 10.40 -17.33
CA ALA A 483 -8.20 9.82 -18.03
C ALA A 483 -8.50 9.13 -19.39
N LEU A 484 -9.68 9.38 -19.99
CA LEU A 484 -10.00 8.99 -21.37
C LEU A 484 -9.82 10.18 -22.32
N ASP A 485 -9.51 9.91 -23.59
CA ASP A 485 -9.53 10.95 -24.62
C ASP A 485 -10.96 11.44 -24.88
N VAL A 486 -11.09 12.68 -25.37
CA VAL A 486 -12.39 13.36 -25.56
C VAL A 486 -13.34 12.55 -26.47
N THR A 487 -12.80 11.83 -27.46
CA THR A 487 -13.62 11.02 -28.38
C THR A 487 -14.19 9.80 -27.66
N VAL A 488 -13.35 9.07 -26.91
CA VAL A 488 -13.78 7.93 -26.12
C VAL A 488 -14.73 8.37 -25.00
N GLN A 489 -14.47 9.48 -24.32
CA GLN A 489 -15.38 10.05 -23.33
C GLN A 489 -16.78 10.25 -23.91
N ALA A 490 -16.92 10.93 -25.05
CA ALA A 490 -18.21 11.14 -25.70
C ALA A 490 -18.94 9.82 -26.03
N GLN A 491 -18.20 8.79 -26.45
CA GLN A 491 -18.76 7.47 -26.71
C GLN A 491 -19.24 6.77 -25.43
N ILE A 492 -18.52 6.90 -24.32
CA ILE A 492 -18.91 6.33 -23.02
C ILE A 492 -20.17 7.02 -22.48
N LEU A 493 -20.24 8.35 -22.57
CA LEU A 493 -21.42 9.11 -22.15
C LEU A 493 -22.67 8.74 -22.97
N SER A 494 -22.52 8.62 -24.30
CA SER A 494 -23.60 8.16 -25.17
C SER A 494 -24.05 6.73 -24.85
N LEU A 495 -23.10 5.84 -24.52
CA LEU A 495 -23.40 4.48 -24.10
C LEU A 495 -24.21 4.47 -22.79
N LEU A 496 -23.78 5.22 -21.78
CA LEU A 496 -24.49 5.32 -20.50
C LEU A 496 -25.89 5.91 -20.67
N ASP A 497 -26.07 6.96 -21.48
CA ASP A 497 -27.40 7.54 -21.74
C ASP A 497 -28.33 6.55 -22.45
N THR A 498 -27.80 5.80 -23.42
CA THR A 498 -28.57 4.77 -24.15
C THR A 498 -29.03 3.68 -23.19
N LEU A 499 -28.11 3.15 -22.37
CA LEU A 499 -28.42 2.11 -21.38
C LEU A 499 -29.40 2.60 -20.32
N ARG A 500 -29.24 3.85 -19.85
CA ARG A 500 -30.18 4.51 -18.93
C ARG A 500 -31.59 4.49 -19.48
N ARG A 501 -31.78 4.90 -20.74
CA ARG A 501 -33.09 4.98 -21.39
C ARG A 501 -33.69 3.61 -21.69
N GLU A 502 -32.88 2.68 -22.17
CA GLU A 502 -33.34 1.33 -22.54
C GLU A 502 -33.72 0.47 -21.33
N LYS A 503 -32.98 0.59 -20.22
CA LYS A 503 -33.17 -0.22 -19.01
C LYS A 503 -33.90 0.52 -17.88
N GLY A 504 -34.21 1.80 -18.04
CA GLY A 504 -34.90 2.61 -17.01
C GLY A 504 -34.07 2.87 -15.76
N LEU A 505 -32.74 2.91 -15.90
CA LEU A 505 -31.79 3.00 -14.79
C LEU A 505 -31.79 4.39 -14.16
N ALA A 506 -31.71 4.46 -12.83
CA ALA A 506 -31.33 5.69 -12.14
C ALA A 506 -29.80 5.80 -12.08
N ILE A 507 -29.25 6.98 -12.37
CA ILE A 507 -27.80 7.21 -12.37
C ILE A 507 -27.46 8.34 -11.40
N VAL A 508 -26.54 8.09 -10.48
CA VAL A 508 -25.82 9.12 -9.73
C VAL A 508 -24.46 9.30 -10.39
N PHE A 509 -24.30 10.39 -11.13
CA PHE A 509 -23.12 10.67 -11.95
C PHE A 509 -22.22 11.69 -11.26
N ILE A 510 -21.03 11.28 -10.82
CA ILE A 510 -20.06 12.16 -10.18
C ILE A 510 -19.03 12.59 -11.21
N THR A 511 -18.83 13.90 -11.33
CA THR A 511 -17.80 14.49 -12.20
C THR A 511 -17.38 15.86 -11.69
N HIS A 512 -16.29 16.38 -12.24
CA HIS A 512 -15.87 17.77 -12.08
C HIS A 512 -16.09 18.60 -13.36
N ASP A 513 -16.58 17.98 -14.44
CA ASP A 513 -16.75 18.61 -15.75
C ASP A 513 -18.23 18.98 -16.01
N PHE A 514 -18.52 20.28 -16.11
CA PHE A 514 -19.86 20.79 -16.42
C PHE A 514 -20.32 20.45 -17.84
N GLY A 515 -19.41 20.29 -18.81
CA GLY A 515 -19.77 19.90 -20.17
C GLY A 515 -20.39 18.50 -20.21
N VAL A 516 -19.85 17.58 -19.39
CA VAL A 516 -20.40 16.22 -19.23
C VAL A 516 -21.78 16.27 -18.56
N VAL A 517 -21.91 17.07 -17.50
CA VAL A 517 -23.17 17.24 -16.78
C VAL A 517 -24.27 17.78 -17.70
N ALA A 518 -23.95 18.80 -18.52
CA ALA A 518 -24.88 19.40 -19.48
C ALA A 518 -25.40 18.41 -20.53
N GLN A 519 -24.62 17.38 -20.86
CA GLN A 519 -24.97 16.38 -21.86
C GLN A 519 -25.83 15.23 -21.32
N LEU A 520 -25.67 14.86 -20.04
CA LEU A 520 -26.20 13.59 -19.50
C LEU A 520 -27.19 13.76 -18.33
N CYS A 521 -27.04 14.79 -17.48
CA CYS A 521 -27.76 14.89 -16.21
C CYS A 521 -29.03 15.72 -16.34
N ASP A 522 -30.14 15.29 -15.70
CA ASP A 522 -31.38 16.09 -15.64
C ASP A 522 -31.34 17.10 -14.49
N ARG A 523 -30.74 16.69 -13.37
CA ARG A 523 -30.53 17.50 -12.16
C ARG A 523 -29.07 17.47 -11.73
N VAL A 524 -28.64 18.52 -11.05
CA VAL A 524 -27.27 18.69 -10.55
C VAL A 524 -27.29 19.12 -9.10
N ALA A 525 -26.46 18.49 -8.29
CA ALA A 525 -26.13 18.88 -6.94
C ALA A 525 -24.66 19.33 -6.87
N VAL A 526 -24.44 20.58 -6.47
CA VAL A 526 -23.12 21.17 -6.30
C VAL A 526 -22.67 20.97 -4.87
N MET A 527 -21.53 20.32 -4.68
CA MET A 527 -20.98 19.94 -3.38
C MET A 527 -19.71 20.74 -3.06
N TYR A 528 -19.67 21.32 -1.86
CA TYR A 528 -18.53 22.05 -1.33
C TYR A 528 -18.27 21.67 0.13
N ALA A 529 -17.02 21.35 0.46
CA ALA A 529 -16.57 21.06 1.83
C ALA A 529 -17.49 20.10 2.62
N GLY A 530 -17.90 18.99 1.99
CA GLY A 530 -18.73 17.96 2.61
C GLY A 530 -20.23 18.22 2.57
N ARG A 531 -20.71 19.33 1.96
CA ARG A 531 -22.12 19.74 1.97
C ARG A 531 -22.63 20.11 0.58
N ILE A 532 -23.93 19.90 0.35
CA ILE A 532 -24.61 20.41 -0.86
C ILE A 532 -24.91 21.89 -0.68
N VAL A 533 -24.47 22.70 -1.65
CA VAL A 533 -24.63 24.17 -1.64
C VAL A 533 -25.68 24.69 -2.60
N GLU A 534 -25.92 23.98 -3.71
CA GLU A 534 -26.96 24.28 -4.68
C GLU A 534 -27.42 22.99 -5.35
N GLU A 535 -28.72 22.83 -5.56
CA GLU A 535 -29.31 21.66 -6.19
C GLU A 535 -30.48 22.10 -7.09
N GLY A 536 -30.55 21.62 -8.33
CA GLY A 536 -31.67 21.96 -9.21
C GLY A 536 -31.56 21.38 -10.62
N PRO A 537 -32.51 21.73 -11.53
CA PRO A 537 -32.46 21.31 -12.93
C PRO A 537 -31.16 21.78 -13.60
N THR A 538 -30.50 20.90 -14.36
CA THR A 538 -29.19 21.15 -14.97
C THR A 538 -29.15 22.45 -15.76
N ARG A 539 -30.13 22.64 -16.65
CA ARG A 539 -30.23 23.82 -17.50
C ARG A 539 -30.29 25.11 -16.68
N ALA A 540 -31.14 25.13 -15.66
CA ALA A 540 -31.36 26.30 -14.82
C ALA A 540 -30.08 26.68 -14.06
N LEU A 541 -29.38 25.67 -13.51
CA LEU A 541 -28.13 25.87 -12.76
C LEU A 541 -26.98 26.36 -13.66
N LEU A 542 -26.89 25.85 -14.90
CA LEU A 542 -25.87 26.27 -15.88
C LEU A 542 -26.11 27.68 -16.42
N GLU A 543 -27.36 28.04 -16.74
CA GLU A 543 -27.72 29.34 -17.33
C GLU A 543 -27.71 30.47 -16.28
N ALA A 544 -28.20 30.19 -15.07
CA ALA A 544 -28.34 31.19 -14.00
C ALA A 544 -28.00 30.57 -12.63
N PRO A 545 -26.70 30.35 -12.33
CA PRO A 545 -26.28 29.77 -11.06
C PRO A 545 -26.56 30.72 -9.88
N ALA A 546 -27.24 30.22 -8.84
CA ALA A 546 -27.68 31.05 -7.71
C ALA A 546 -26.60 31.16 -6.62
N HIS A 547 -25.83 30.10 -6.34
CA HIS A 547 -24.80 30.16 -5.30
C HIS A 547 -23.51 30.81 -5.86
N PRO A 548 -22.86 31.76 -5.13
CA PRO A 548 -21.62 32.40 -5.59
C PRO A 548 -20.49 31.40 -5.92
N TYR A 549 -20.39 30.30 -5.17
CA TYR A 549 -19.49 29.19 -5.50
C TYR A 549 -19.81 28.55 -6.86
N THR A 550 -21.07 28.19 -7.11
CA THR A 550 -21.48 27.57 -8.38
C THR A 550 -21.18 28.48 -9.56
N ARG A 551 -21.53 29.77 -9.44
CA ARG A 551 -21.23 30.79 -10.46
C ARG A 551 -19.74 30.84 -10.79
N ARG A 552 -18.89 30.84 -9.76
CA ARG A 552 -17.44 30.87 -9.93
C ARG A 552 -16.89 29.57 -10.50
N LEU A 553 -17.43 28.42 -10.11
CA LEU A 553 -17.01 27.12 -10.63
C LEU A 553 -17.30 27.02 -12.13
N ILE A 554 -18.46 27.52 -12.57
CA ILE A 554 -18.80 27.61 -14.00
C ILE A 554 -17.88 28.61 -14.71
N ALA A 555 -17.59 29.77 -14.11
CA ALA A 555 -16.70 30.77 -14.70
C ALA A 555 -15.23 30.32 -14.85
N CYS A 556 -14.84 29.22 -14.19
CA CYS A 556 -13.54 28.58 -14.38
C CYS A 556 -13.48 27.67 -15.63
N VAL A 557 -14.63 27.31 -16.21
CA VAL A 557 -14.69 26.42 -17.38
C VAL A 557 -14.40 27.22 -18.66
N PRO A 558 -13.46 26.79 -19.52
CA PRO A 558 -13.18 27.47 -20.78
C PRO A 558 -14.36 27.36 -21.76
N GLU A 559 -14.76 28.49 -22.36
CA GLU A 559 -15.72 28.52 -23.47
C GLU A 559 -14.98 28.26 -24.80
N LEU A 560 -15.42 27.26 -25.56
CA LEU A 560 -14.81 26.91 -26.85
C LEU A 560 -15.21 27.93 -27.92
N GLY A 561 -14.24 28.56 -28.57
CA GLY A 561 -14.45 29.47 -29.71
C GLY A 561 -14.22 30.96 -29.42
N GLU A 562 -14.25 31.39 -28.15
CA GLU A 562 -13.96 32.78 -27.76
C GLU A 562 -12.48 32.92 -27.31
N GLY A 563 -11.58 32.99 -28.30
CA GLY A 563 -10.13 32.81 -28.11
C GLY A 563 -9.35 33.85 -27.28
N LYS A 564 -9.96 34.66 -26.40
CA LYS A 564 -9.25 35.66 -25.57
C LYS A 564 -9.85 35.97 -24.18
N ARG A 565 -10.68 35.11 -23.58
CA ARG A 565 -11.15 35.35 -22.21
C ARG A 565 -10.10 34.93 -21.17
N ARG A 566 -9.80 35.80 -20.20
CA ARG A 566 -8.96 35.44 -19.05
C ARG A 566 -9.72 34.42 -18.20
N LEU A 567 -9.18 33.21 -18.04
CA LEU A 567 -9.75 32.21 -17.14
C LEU A 567 -9.78 32.77 -15.72
N HIS A 568 -10.97 32.78 -15.12
CA HIS A 568 -11.12 33.14 -13.73
C HIS A 568 -10.69 31.94 -12.88
N ALA A 569 -9.99 32.20 -11.77
CA ALA A 569 -9.69 31.20 -10.76
C ALA A 569 -10.40 31.58 -9.47
N ILE A 570 -10.91 30.60 -8.73
CA ILE A 570 -11.47 30.84 -7.40
C ILE A 570 -10.29 31.06 -6.44
N PRO A 571 -10.15 32.25 -5.82
CA PRO A 571 -9.00 32.55 -4.98
C PRO A 571 -8.95 31.65 -3.73
N GLY A 572 -7.73 31.42 -3.24
CA GLY A 572 -7.46 30.61 -2.05
C GLY A 572 -7.61 29.10 -2.26
N LEU A 573 -7.42 28.34 -1.18
CA LEU A 573 -7.59 26.89 -1.15
C LEU A 573 -8.93 26.51 -0.48
N PRO A 574 -9.53 25.36 -0.82
CA PRO A 574 -10.66 24.82 -0.07
C PRO A 574 -10.32 24.68 1.42
N PRO A 575 -11.28 24.93 2.33
CA PRO A 575 -11.03 24.75 3.77
C PRO A 575 -10.78 23.28 4.08
N ALA A 576 -9.96 23.02 5.09
CA ALA A 576 -9.76 21.66 5.57
C ALA A 576 -11.03 21.17 6.29
N VAL A 577 -11.55 19.99 5.92
CA VAL A 577 -12.81 19.46 6.47
C VAL A 577 -12.76 19.05 7.95
N ASN A 578 -11.60 19.16 8.60
CA ASN A 578 -11.43 19.00 10.04
C ASN A 578 -11.52 20.33 10.81
N ASP A 579 -11.58 21.46 10.10
CA ASP A 579 -11.60 22.81 10.67
C ASP A 579 -12.43 23.73 9.76
N LEU A 580 -13.75 23.46 9.71
CA LEU A 580 -14.68 24.25 8.91
C LEU A 580 -15.06 25.53 9.67
N PRO A 581 -15.14 26.70 9.00
CA PRO A 581 -15.55 27.94 9.63
C PRO A 581 -17.02 27.88 10.07
N SER A 582 -17.40 28.67 11.07
CA SER A 582 -18.80 28.87 11.43
C SER A 582 -19.59 29.51 10.28
N GLY A 583 -20.87 29.14 10.12
CA GLY A 583 -21.70 29.62 9.02
C GLY A 583 -21.45 28.90 7.69
N CYS A 584 -21.31 29.68 6.63
CA CYS A 584 -21.04 29.20 5.28
C CYS A 584 -19.55 28.79 5.15
N ALA A 585 -19.30 27.53 4.79
CA ALA A 585 -17.95 27.04 4.50
C ALA A 585 -17.25 27.82 3.37
N PHE A 586 -18.01 28.42 2.45
CA PHE A 586 -17.48 29.21 1.34
C PHE A 586 -17.30 30.71 1.69
N ALA A 587 -17.75 31.19 2.85
CA ALA A 587 -17.66 32.61 3.23
C ALA A 587 -16.24 33.21 3.13
N PRO A 588 -15.13 32.50 3.46
CA PRO A 588 -13.79 33.04 3.31
C PRO A 588 -13.37 33.32 1.87
N ARG A 589 -14.01 32.64 0.90
CA ARG A 589 -13.72 32.75 -0.55
C ARG A 589 -14.82 33.49 -1.30
N CYS A 590 -15.95 33.80 -0.68
CA CYS A 590 -17.09 34.47 -1.29
C CYS A 590 -16.90 36.00 -1.32
N ASP A 591 -17.11 36.62 -2.48
CA ASP A 591 -17.15 38.09 -2.65
C ASP A 591 -18.37 38.76 -2.02
N LYS A 592 -19.48 38.03 -1.90
CA LYS A 592 -20.73 38.50 -1.28
C LYS A 592 -20.84 38.16 0.21
N ALA A 593 -19.74 37.73 0.84
CA ALA A 593 -19.76 37.33 2.25
C ALA A 593 -20.07 38.53 3.17
N GLN A 594 -21.18 38.42 3.91
CA GLN A 594 -21.54 39.37 4.98
C GLN A 594 -21.26 38.76 6.36
N PRO A 595 -21.27 39.57 7.45
CA PRO A 595 -21.10 39.06 8.82
C PRO A 595 -22.07 37.92 9.17
N ALA A 596 -23.32 37.97 8.70
CA ALA A 596 -24.32 36.92 8.91
C ALA A 596 -23.90 35.57 8.28
N CYS A 597 -23.16 35.58 7.16
CA CYS A 597 -22.67 34.35 6.53
C CYS A 597 -21.65 33.59 7.37
N ARG A 598 -21.10 34.22 8.42
CA ARG A 598 -20.06 33.63 9.29
C ARG A 598 -20.63 33.15 10.63
N GLN A 599 -21.96 33.17 10.78
CA GLN A 599 -22.66 32.85 12.02
C GLN A 599 -23.71 31.76 11.77
N GLY A 600 -23.93 30.92 12.78
CA GLY A 600 -24.96 29.88 12.76
C GLY A 600 -24.72 28.76 11.75
N GLU A 601 -25.75 27.94 11.52
CA GLU A 601 -25.80 26.97 10.44
C GLU A 601 -26.75 27.48 9.36
N ILE A 602 -26.31 27.44 8.10
CA ILE A 602 -27.14 27.83 6.95
C ILE A 602 -27.77 26.55 6.41
N ALA A 603 -29.11 26.47 6.43
CA ALA A 603 -29.87 25.34 5.93
C ALA A 603 -29.87 25.28 4.39
N LEU A 604 -30.18 24.11 3.84
CA LEU A 604 -30.39 23.91 2.41
C LEU A 604 -31.89 24.01 2.13
N ASP A 605 -32.35 25.24 1.85
CA ASP A 605 -33.77 25.57 1.74
C ASP A 605 -34.24 25.63 0.29
N ALA A 606 -35.55 25.55 0.08
CA ALA A 606 -36.15 25.70 -1.24
C ALA A 606 -35.95 27.13 -1.78
N TYR A 607 -35.54 27.24 -3.03
CA TYR A 607 -35.32 28.48 -3.77
C TYR A 607 -35.92 28.35 -5.16
N GLY A 608 -37.21 28.65 -5.29
CA GLY A 608 -37.99 28.35 -6.49
C GLY A 608 -37.97 26.85 -6.83
N PRO A 609 -37.62 26.43 -8.06
CA PRO A 609 -37.51 25.02 -8.44
C PRO A 609 -36.19 24.36 -8.00
N ARG A 610 -35.42 25.01 -7.11
CA ARG A 610 -34.07 24.59 -6.68
C ARG A 610 -34.00 24.52 -5.16
N ARG A 611 -32.88 24.02 -4.64
CA ARG A 611 -32.50 24.15 -3.24
C ARG A 611 -31.17 24.87 -3.14
N LEU A 612 -31.03 25.74 -2.14
CA LEU A 612 -29.88 26.62 -2.01
C LEU A 612 -29.44 26.75 -0.54
N ARG A 613 -28.13 26.68 -0.30
CA ARG A 613 -27.50 26.94 1.00
C ARG A 613 -26.78 28.29 0.98
N CYS A 614 -27.53 29.38 0.81
CA CYS A 614 -26.98 30.73 0.71
C CYS A 614 -27.97 31.77 1.24
N LEU A 615 -27.47 32.77 1.98
CA LEU A 615 -28.26 33.91 2.43
C LEU A 615 -28.35 35.03 1.38
N TYR A 616 -27.38 35.11 0.46
CA TYR A 616 -27.25 36.19 -0.52
C TYR A 616 -26.97 35.63 -1.92
N PRO A 617 -27.98 35.06 -2.61
CA PRO A 617 -27.84 34.47 -3.94
C PRO A 617 -27.38 35.47 -5.01
N GLU A 618 -26.88 34.95 -6.13
CA GLU A 618 -26.45 35.73 -7.31
C GLU A 618 -27.60 36.16 -8.20
N THR A 619 -28.54 35.24 -8.44
CA THR A 619 -29.77 35.50 -9.19
C THR A 619 -30.89 35.67 -8.19
N GLU A 620 -31.56 36.81 -8.17
CA GLU A 620 -32.82 36.99 -7.45
C GLU A 620 -33.95 36.48 -8.35
N LEU A 621 -34.70 35.47 -7.89
CA LEU A 621 -35.94 35.06 -8.54
C LEU A 621 -37.01 36.14 -8.31
N GLU A 622 -37.62 36.65 -9.38
CA GLU A 622 -38.77 37.56 -9.27
C GLU A 622 -39.89 36.87 -8.46
N GLY A 623 -40.15 37.36 -7.24
CA GLY A 623 -41.32 36.96 -6.45
C GLY A 623 -41.11 36.47 -5.02
N THR A 624 -39.89 36.44 -4.48
CA THR A 624 -39.68 36.20 -3.03
C THR A 624 -39.26 37.48 -2.33
N ALA A 625 -40.24 38.24 -1.84
CA ALA A 625 -40.09 39.29 -0.84
C ALA A 625 -40.66 38.81 0.50
#